data_AF-A0A8S9KN09-F1
#
_entry.id   AF-A0A8S9KN09-F1
#
_cell.length_a   1.000
_cell.length_b   1.000
_cell.length_c   1.000
_cell.angle_alpha   90.00
_cell.angle_beta   90.00
_cell.angle_gamma   90.00
#
_symmetry.space_group_name_H-M   'P 1'
#
loop_
_entity.id
_entity.type
_entity.pdbx_description
1 polymer ?
#
loop_
_entity_poly.entity_id
_entity_poly.type
_entity_poly.pdbx_seq_one_letter_code
_entity_poly.pdbx_strand_id
1 'polypeptide(L)'
;MYTADDRNIHSVDEVTDGERLTLAMWFTRDSSHDEDSNLISRLSQCFDICVARLHLLGFDVHSLQEEDRSLDASEQLMGLVQLAKGGELLARKFTNVLHALQVVQFCHWKASELKTSKVGSDAVEEVKAMSRPQLETINALNAVFLPDEGLVTTTFGYLCSNGEEKDSLNLTDASSAIASWEEYTCKLLKELLSSLPQWETYQTLHKVESG
;
A
#
# COMPACT_ATOMS: atom_id res chain seq x y z
N MET A 1 5.95 10.12 16.54
CA MET A 1 6.99 9.78 17.55
C MET A 1 7.03 8.27 17.64
N TYR A 2 8.19 7.64 17.47
CA TYR A 2 8.35 6.19 17.59
C TYR A 2 9.44 5.95 18.64
N THR A 3 9.18 5.05 19.59
CA THR A 3 10.13 4.73 20.67
C THR A 3 10.34 3.23 20.73
N ALA A 4 11.59 2.82 20.98
CA ALA A 4 11.91 1.43 21.28
C ALA A 4 11.99 1.19 22.80
N ASP A 5 12.33 2.23 23.56
CA ASP A 5 12.36 2.26 25.02
C ASP A 5 12.34 3.72 25.52
N ASP A 6 12.39 3.89 26.84
CA ASP A 6 12.39 5.16 27.57
C ASP A 6 13.61 6.05 27.25
N ARG A 7 14.60 5.52 26.51
CA ARG A 7 15.87 6.18 26.21
C ARG A 7 16.01 6.60 24.75
N ASN A 8 15.12 6.15 23.88
CA ASN A 8 15.21 6.34 22.44
C ASN A 8 13.89 6.90 21.88
N ILE A 9 13.57 8.13 22.28
CA ILE A 9 12.40 8.88 21.82
C ILE A 9 12.78 9.64 20.54
N HIS A 10 12.20 9.24 19.41
CA HIS A 10 12.43 9.90 18.12
C HIS A 10 11.13 10.52 17.59
N SER A 11 11.18 11.77 17.17
CA SER A 11 10.11 12.47 16.46
C SER A 11 10.50 12.72 15.01
N VAL A 12 9.49 12.88 14.16
CA VAL A 12 9.65 13.32 12.78
C VAL A 12 9.08 14.72 12.72
N ASP A 13 9.80 15.61 12.04
CA ASP A 13 9.36 16.99 11.82
C ASP A 13 8.13 17.08 10.91
N GLU A 14 7.48 18.24 10.94
CA GLU A 14 6.31 18.52 10.12
C GLU A 14 6.66 18.46 8.62
N VAL A 15 5.80 17.80 7.83
CA VAL A 15 5.91 17.79 6.37
C VAL A 15 5.22 19.05 5.84
N THR A 16 6.02 20.05 5.45
CA THR A 16 5.50 21.37 5.03
C THR A 16 4.98 21.41 3.59
N ASP A 17 5.32 20.40 2.78
CA ASP A 17 4.84 20.22 1.40
C ASP A 17 5.01 18.75 0.97
N GLY A 18 4.10 18.23 0.14
CA GLY A 18 4.11 16.83 -0.32
C GLY A 18 3.69 15.78 0.73
N GLU A 19 4.05 14.52 0.49
CA GLU A 19 3.75 13.37 1.37
C GLU A 19 5.03 12.64 1.77
N ARG A 20 5.16 12.24 3.05
CA ARG A 20 6.30 11.43 3.55
C ARG A 20 5.84 10.00 3.81
N LEU A 21 6.19 9.10 2.91
CA LEU A 21 6.11 7.66 3.18
C LEU A 21 7.29 7.23 4.06
N THR A 22 7.02 6.48 5.14
CA THR A 22 8.06 5.93 6.02
C THR A 22 7.77 4.47 6.31
N LEU A 23 8.72 3.59 5.99
CA LEU A 23 8.76 2.25 6.55
C LEU A 23 9.56 2.29 7.86
N ALA A 24 8.90 1.98 8.98
CA ALA A 24 9.57 1.83 10.27
C ALA A 24 9.88 0.35 10.51
N MET A 25 11.12 0.05 10.89
CA MET A 25 11.58 -1.31 11.19
C MET A 25 12.27 -1.31 12.56
N TRP A 26 12.08 -2.38 13.32
CA TRP A 26 12.73 -2.59 14.61
C TRP A 26 13.57 -3.85 14.54
N PHE A 27 14.82 -3.73 14.97
CA PHE A 27 15.79 -4.82 15.01
C PHE A 27 16.12 -5.16 16.45
N THR A 28 16.41 -6.44 16.71
CA THR A 28 16.84 -6.90 18.03
C THR A 28 18.35 -7.03 18.06
N ARG A 29 18.96 -6.69 19.20
CA ARG A 29 20.40 -6.92 19.43
C ARG A 29 20.70 -8.36 19.82
N ASP A 30 19.68 -9.20 19.94
CA ASP A 30 19.84 -10.63 20.19
C ASP A 30 20.34 -11.32 18.93
N SER A 31 21.58 -11.80 18.97
CA SER A 31 22.25 -12.49 17.86
C SER A 31 21.56 -13.79 17.43
N SER A 32 20.68 -14.39 18.25
CA SER A 32 19.88 -15.54 17.80
C SER A 32 18.76 -15.17 16.83
N HIS A 33 18.53 -13.88 16.63
CA HIS A 33 17.51 -13.30 15.76
C HIS A 33 18.10 -12.23 14.81
N ASP A 34 19.43 -12.24 14.60
CA ASP A 34 20.12 -11.35 13.65
C ASP A 34 19.79 -11.73 12.21
N GLU A 35 18.60 -11.29 11.78
CA GLU A 35 18.15 -11.31 10.39
C GLU A 35 18.50 -10.00 9.67
N ASP A 36 19.19 -9.06 10.33
CA ASP A 36 19.43 -7.70 9.84
C ASP A 36 20.22 -7.71 8.54
N SER A 37 21.27 -8.55 8.48
CA SER A 37 22.08 -8.74 7.27
C SER A 37 21.29 -9.35 6.12
N ASN A 38 20.42 -10.31 6.43
CA ASN A 38 19.54 -10.95 5.46
C ASN A 38 18.50 -9.93 4.95
N LEU A 39 17.88 -9.17 5.84
CA LEU A 39 16.90 -8.15 5.53
C LEU A 39 17.51 -6.97 4.75
N ILE A 40 18.67 -6.47 5.13
CA ILE A 40 19.39 -5.42 4.39
C ILE A 40 19.76 -5.92 2.99
N SER A 41 20.25 -7.16 2.87
CA SER A 41 20.54 -7.75 1.56
C SER A 41 19.29 -7.85 0.69
N ARG A 42 18.13 -8.11 1.29
CA ARG A 42 16.83 -8.18 0.59
C ARG A 42 16.31 -6.80 0.21
N LEU A 43 16.37 -5.83 1.13
CA LEU A 43 15.98 -4.44 0.87
C LEU A 43 16.90 -3.78 -0.17
N SER A 44 18.16 -4.19 -0.24
CA SER A 44 19.10 -3.72 -1.28
C SER A 44 18.75 -4.22 -2.68
N GLN A 45 17.79 -5.16 -2.82
CA GLN A 45 17.34 -5.69 -4.11
C GLN A 45 16.23 -4.84 -4.76
N CYS A 46 16.03 -3.59 -4.32
CA CYS A 46 15.26 -2.55 -5.03
C CYS A 46 13.82 -2.92 -5.45
N PHE A 47 13.11 -3.76 -4.67
CA PHE A 47 11.68 -3.90 -4.88
C PHE A 47 10.93 -2.70 -4.30
N ASP A 48 9.93 -2.20 -5.02
CA ASP A 48 8.96 -1.30 -4.42
C ASP A 48 8.01 -2.11 -3.53
N ILE A 49 7.88 -1.71 -2.26
CA ILE A 49 7.09 -2.45 -1.27
C ILE A 49 5.61 -2.46 -1.63
N CYS A 50 5.09 -1.39 -2.23
CA CYS A 50 3.69 -1.30 -2.60
C CYS A 50 3.41 -2.25 -3.77
N VAL A 51 4.25 -2.23 -4.80
CA VAL A 51 4.17 -3.14 -5.94
C VAL A 51 4.31 -4.60 -5.49
N ALA A 52 5.31 -4.92 -4.66
CA ALA A 52 5.52 -6.28 -4.13
C ALA A 52 4.32 -6.81 -3.34
N ARG A 53 3.69 -5.97 -2.52
CA ARG A 53 2.51 -6.37 -1.74
C ARG A 53 1.26 -6.48 -2.60
N LEU A 54 1.08 -5.62 -3.60
CA LEU A 54 0.00 -5.75 -4.59
C LEU A 54 0.15 -7.04 -5.39
N HIS A 55 1.36 -7.35 -5.87
CA HIS A 55 1.67 -8.58 -6.60
C HIS A 55 1.34 -9.83 -5.77
N LEU A 56 1.70 -9.82 -4.48
CA LEU A 56 1.37 -10.93 -3.57
C LEU A 56 -0.14 -11.15 -3.40
N LEU A 57 -0.94 -10.08 -3.52
CA LEU A 57 -2.41 -10.11 -3.49
C LEU A 57 -3.02 -10.41 -4.88
N GLY A 58 -2.18 -10.67 -5.88
CA GLY A 58 -2.57 -11.00 -7.24
C GLY A 58 -2.96 -9.78 -8.08
N PHE A 59 -2.51 -8.58 -7.69
CA PHE A 59 -2.73 -7.35 -8.44
C PHE A 59 -1.44 -6.85 -9.08
N ASP A 60 -1.54 -6.47 -10.33
CA ASP A 60 -0.51 -5.78 -11.09
C ASP A 60 -0.78 -4.27 -11.13
N VAL A 61 0.29 -3.48 -11.31
CA VAL A 61 0.22 -2.01 -11.36
C VAL A 61 0.48 -1.51 -12.77
N HIS A 62 -0.46 -0.75 -13.31
CA HIS A 62 -0.32 -0.04 -14.57
C HIS A 62 -0.16 1.46 -14.31
N SER A 63 0.99 2.04 -14.65
CA SER A 63 1.18 3.49 -14.61
C SER A 63 0.55 4.15 -15.85
N LEU A 64 -0.12 5.29 -15.65
CA LEU A 64 -0.76 6.08 -16.71
C LEU A 64 0.08 7.27 -17.15
N GLN A 65 1.27 7.45 -16.57
CA GLN A 65 2.12 8.56 -16.94
C GLN A 65 2.53 8.42 -18.41
N GLU A 66 2.33 9.50 -19.17
CA GLU A 66 2.58 9.53 -20.62
C GLU A 66 4.03 9.13 -20.93
N GLU A 67 4.23 8.70 -22.18
CA GLU A 67 5.41 8.08 -22.78
C GLU A 67 6.73 8.88 -22.72
N ASP A 68 6.92 9.75 -21.73
CA ASP A 68 8.22 10.30 -21.37
C ASP A 68 9.08 9.19 -20.77
N ARG A 69 9.77 8.49 -21.68
CA ARG A 69 10.77 7.45 -21.40
C ARG A 69 11.98 7.97 -20.59
N SER A 70 11.93 9.21 -20.10
CA SER A 70 12.96 9.84 -19.28
C SER A 70 12.69 9.76 -17.78
N LEU A 71 11.45 9.49 -17.35
CA LEU A 71 11.10 9.43 -15.93
C LEU A 71 11.64 8.15 -15.30
N ASP A 72 12.17 8.28 -14.10
CA ASP A 72 12.60 7.13 -13.31
C ASP A 72 11.38 6.25 -12.99
N ALA A 73 11.58 4.93 -12.94
CA ALA A 73 10.49 4.00 -12.69
C ALA A 73 9.77 4.32 -11.36
N SER A 74 10.49 4.88 -10.38
CA SER A 74 9.92 5.32 -9.10
C SER A 74 8.95 6.49 -9.26
N GLU A 75 9.19 7.41 -10.21
CA GLU A 75 8.32 8.56 -10.46
C GLU A 75 6.99 8.11 -11.08
N GLN A 76 7.02 7.05 -11.88
CA GLN A 76 5.83 6.43 -12.48
C GLN A 76 4.86 5.86 -11.44
N LEU A 77 5.36 5.44 -10.27
CA LEU A 77 4.56 4.93 -9.15
C LEU A 77 3.97 6.05 -8.28
N MET A 78 4.56 7.24 -8.32
CA MET A 78 4.04 8.42 -7.64
C MET A 78 2.95 9.13 -8.45
N GLY A 79 2.86 8.85 -9.75
CA GLY A 79 1.79 9.32 -10.63
C GLY A 79 0.52 8.47 -10.59
N LEU A 80 -0.44 8.79 -11.46
CA LEU A 80 -1.70 8.05 -11.55
C LEU A 80 -1.46 6.59 -11.95
N VAL A 81 -2.04 5.67 -11.20
CA VAL A 81 -1.96 4.23 -11.48
C VAL A 81 -3.33 3.58 -11.60
N GLN A 82 -3.39 2.45 -12.30
CA GLN A 82 -4.54 1.55 -12.36
C GLN A 82 -4.13 0.16 -11.87
N LEU A 83 -5.08 -0.57 -11.32
CA LEU A 83 -4.88 -1.96 -10.90
C LEU A 83 -5.32 -2.91 -12.00
N ALA A 84 -4.52 -3.95 -12.20
CA ALA A 84 -4.77 -5.04 -13.11
C ALA A 84 -4.85 -6.37 -12.35
N LYS A 85 -5.68 -7.29 -12.81
CA LYS A 85 -5.77 -8.66 -12.27
C LYS A 85 -6.37 -9.59 -13.32
N GLY A 86 -5.76 -10.75 -13.53
CA GLY A 86 -6.33 -11.81 -14.39
C GLY A 86 -6.58 -11.41 -15.85
N GLY A 87 -5.79 -10.48 -16.41
CA GLY A 87 -5.98 -9.97 -17.77
C GLY A 87 -7.03 -8.86 -17.90
N GLU A 88 -7.58 -8.41 -16.76
CA GLU A 88 -8.51 -7.30 -16.68
C GLU A 88 -7.84 -6.08 -16.04
N LEU A 89 -8.31 -4.90 -16.40
CA LEU A 89 -7.84 -3.61 -15.89
C LEU A 89 -9.00 -2.83 -15.29
N LEU A 90 -8.80 -2.26 -14.10
CA LEU A 90 -9.80 -1.46 -13.42
C LEU A 90 -9.82 -0.06 -14.02
N ALA A 91 -10.98 0.43 -14.45
CA ALA A 91 -11.10 1.79 -14.99
C ALA A 91 -10.74 2.88 -13.96
N ARG A 92 -10.92 2.61 -12.66
CA ARG A 92 -10.54 3.51 -11.57
C ARG A 92 -9.06 3.85 -11.64
N LYS A 93 -8.77 5.15 -11.51
CA LYS A 93 -7.41 5.66 -11.32
C LYS A 93 -7.18 5.92 -9.84
N PHE A 94 -6.03 5.49 -9.34
CA PHE A 94 -5.52 5.82 -8.01
C PHE A 94 -4.49 6.94 -8.14
N THR A 95 -4.37 7.74 -7.09
CA THR A 95 -3.44 8.89 -7.07
C THR A 95 -1.98 8.47 -7.19
N ASN A 96 -1.63 7.34 -6.58
CA ASN A 96 -0.32 6.71 -6.64
C ASN A 96 -0.42 5.23 -6.20
N VAL A 97 0.69 4.50 -6.26
CA VAL A 97 0.75 3.08 -5.88
C VAL A 97 0.40 2.83 -4.41
N LEU A 98 0.71 3.78 -3.53
CA LEU A 98 0.39 3.67 -2.10
C LEU A 98 -1.12 3.68 -1.88
N HIS A 99 -1.81 4.66 -2.48
CA HIS A 99 -3.26 4.77 -2.37
C HIS A 99 -3.94 3.50 -2.89
N ALA A 100 -3.47 2.96 -4.02
CA ALA A 100 -3.96 1.68 -4.55
C ALA A 100 -3.77 0.54 -3.53
N LEU A 101 -2.59 0.42 -2.93
CA LEU A 101 -2.30 -0.59 -1.91
C LEU A 101 -3.20 -0.42 -0.66
N GLN A 102 -3.39 0.80 -0.17
CA GLN A 102 -4.23 1.09 1.00
C GLN A 102 -5.68 0.65 0.78
N VAL A 103 -6.24 0.94 -0.39
CA VAL A 103 -7.59 0.51 -0.76
C VAL A 103 -7.67 -1.01 -0.81
N VAL A 104 -6.77 -1.69 -1.52
CA VAL A 104 -6.78 -3.16 -1.64
C VAL A 104 -6.64 -3.83 -0.27
N GLN A 105 -5.79 -3.31 0.61
CA GLN A 105 -5.64 -3.81 1.98
C GLN A 105 -6.90 -3.63 2.82
N PHE A 106 -7.57 -2.48 2.71
CA PHE A 106 -8.86 -2.29 3.36
C PHE A 106 -9.90 -3.27 2.87
N CYS A 107 -9.97 -3.49 1.56
CA CYS A 107 -10.88 -4.46 0.96
C CYS A 107 -10.62 -5.86 1.51
N HIS A 108 -9.34 -6.25 1.61
CA HIS A 108 -8.95 -7.53 2.18
C HIS A 108 -9.33 -7.63 3.65
N TRP A 109 -9.07 -6.59 4.45
CA TRP A 109 -9.42 -6.55 5.86
C TRP A 109 -10.94 -6.61 6.10
N LYS A 110 -11.72 -5.91 5.26
CA LYS A 110 -13.18 -5.81 5.36
C LYS A 110 -13.93 -6.78 4.46
N ALA A 111 -13.26 -7.74 3.84
CA ALA A 111 -13.83 -8.62 2.83
C ALA A 111 -15.08 -9.37 3.33
N SER A 112 -15.06 -9.85 4.58
CA SER A 112 -16.21 -10.54 5.20
C SER A 112 -17.39 -9.60 5.46
N GLU A 113 -17.15 -8.35 5.84
CA GLU A 113 -18.19 -7.35 6.11
C GLU A 113 -18.80 -6.83 4.81
N LEU A 114 -17.98 -6.58 3.79
CA LEU A 114 -18.39 -6.11 2.47
C LEU A 114 -19.25 -7.13 1.73
N LYS A 115 -18.96 -8.44 1.88
CA LYS A 115 -19.79 -9.53 1.32
C LYS A 115 -21.22 -9.54 1.87
N THR A 116 -21.42 -9.10 3.12
CA THR A 116 -22.76 -9.01 3.74
C THR A 116 -23.53 -7.74 3.37
N SER A 117 -22.83 -6.71 2.89
CA SER A 117 -23.39 -5.39 2.58
C SER A 117 -23.86 -5.23 1.12
N LYS A 118 -23.72 -6.26 0.25
CA LYS A 118 -24.10 -6.21 -1.18
C LYS A 118 -25.63 -6.22 -1.42
N VAL A 119 -26.39 -5.41 -0.70
CA VAL A 119 -27.78 -5.05 -1.05
C VAL A 119 -27.76 -3.63 -1.57
N GLY A 120 -27.64 -3.50 -2.90
CA GLY A 120 -27.88 -2.26 -3.66
C GLY A 120 -26.68 -1.31 -3.77
N SER A 121 -25.86 -1.48 -4.80
CA SER A 121 -25.04 -0.38 -5.33
C SER A 121 -25.06 -0.44 -6.85
N ASP A 122 -25.54 0.64 -7.46
CA ASP A 122 -25.86 0.78 -8.88
C ASP A 122 -24.70 1.42 -9.68
N ALA A 123 -23.46 1.23 -9.21
CA ALA A 123 -22.26 1.72 -9.87
C ALA A 123 -21.12 0.71 -9.70
N VAL A 124 -21.21 -0.41 -10.39
CA VAL A 124 -20.03 -1.28 -10.60
C VAL A 124 -19.12 -0.51 -11.56
N GLU A 125 -17.96 -0.04 -11.09
CA GLU A 125 -17.03 0.60 -12.02
C GLU A 125 -16.56 -0.41 -13.06
N GLU A 126 -16.39 0.09 -14.28
CA GLU A 126 -16.18 -0.72 -15.46
C GLU A 126 -14.82 -1.41 -15.40
N VAL A 127 -14.84 -2.74 -15.37
CA VAL A 127 -13.66 -3.56 -15.60
C VAL A 127 -13.50 -3.72 -17.11
N LYS A 128 -12.33 -3.39 -17.64
CA LYS A 128 -12.03 -3.47 -19.07
C LYS A 128 -11.02 -4.58 -19.35
N ALA A 129 -11.21 -5.29 -20.46
CA ALA A 129 -10.21 -6.21 -20.97
C ALA A 129 -8.90 -5.45 -21.27
N MET A 130 -7.79 -5.96 -20.74
CA MET A 130 -6.49 -5.34 -20.90
C MET A 130 -6.00 -5.47 -22.35
N SER A 131 -5.45 -4.38 -22.90
CA SER A 131 -4.84 -4.40 -24.23
C SER A 131 -3.39 -4.91 -24.16
N ARG A 132 -2.88 -5.43 -25.28
CA ARG A 132 -1.50 -5.92 -25.36
C ARG A 132 -0.43 -4.88 -24.97
N PRO A 133 -0.50 -3.60 -25.39
CA PRO A 133 0.47 -2.60 -24.97
C PRO A 133 0.47 -2.38 -23.45
N GLN A 134 -0.70 -2.41 -22.80
CA GLN A 134 -0.81 -2.24 -21.35
C GLN A 134 -0.14 -3.40 -20.61
N LEU A 135 -0.33 -4.64 -21.08
CA LEU A 135 0.34 -5.81 -20.53
C LEU A 135 1.87 -5.71 -20.69
N GLU A 136 2.35 -5.23 -21.84
CA GLU A 136 3.78 -5.01 -22.08
C GLU A 136 4.35 -3.95 -21.11
N THR A 137 3.63 -2.86 -20.85
CA THR A 137 4.03 -1.84 -19.86
C THR A 137 4.06 -2.39 -18.44
N ILE A 138 3.04 -3.16 -18.03
CA ILE A 138 2.99 -3.81 -16.71
C ILE A 138 4.19 -4.75 -16.54
N ASN A 139 4.46 -5.59 -17.54
CA ASN A 139 5.59 -6.52 -17.50
C ASN A 139 6.94 -5.79 -17.41
N ALA A 140 7.09 -4.66 -18.12
CA ALA A 140 8.30 -3.84 -18.04
C ALA A 140 8.48 -3.24 -16.63
N LEU A 141 7.39 -2.76 -16.01
CA LEU A 141 7.40 -2.21 -14.66
C LEU A 141 7.69 -3.30 -13.61
N ASN A 142 7.05 -4.46 -13.74
CA ASN A 142 7.29 -5.62 -12.89
C ASN A 142 8.75 -6.12 -13.01
N ALA A 143 9.35 -6.08 -14.21
CA ALA A 143 10.75 -6.47 -14.37
C ALA A 143 11.73 -5.55 -13.60
N VAL A 144 11.34 -4.29 -13.37
CA VAL A 144 12.14 -3.34 -12.58
C VAL A 144 11.94 -3.55 -11.08
N PHE A 145 10.68 -3.71 -10.63
CA PHE A 145 10.34 -3.70 -9.20
C PHE A 145 10.12 -5.08 -8.57
N LEU A 146 10.06 -6.14 -9.39
CA LEU A 146 9.87 -7.53 -8.95
C LEU A 146 10.93 -8.44 -9.62
N PRO A 147 12.25 -8.16 -9.44
CA PRO A 147 13.30 -8.93 -10.11
C PRO A 147 13.35 -10.40 -9.67
N ASP A 148 12.87 -10.72 -8.46
CA ASP A 148 12.80 -12.08 -7.92
C ASP A 148 11.45 -12.32 -7.20
N GLU A 149 10.54 -13.02 -7.87
CA GLU A 149 9.24 -13.41 -7.33
C GLU A 149 9.34 -14.38 -6.13
N GLY A 150 10.37 -15.24 -6.13
CA GLY A 150 10.67 -16.13 -5.01
C GLY A 150 11.10 -15.36 -3.76
N LEU A 151 11.83 -14.26 -3.95
CA LEU A 151 12.19 -13.38 -2.84
C LEU A 151 10.99 -12.60 -2.31
N VAL A 152 10.13 -12.07 -3.17
CA VAL A 152 8.92 -11.33 -2.76
C VAL A 152 8.03 -12.22 -1.89
N THR A 153 7.79 -13.45 -2.34
CA THR A 153 7.01 -14.44 -1.58
C THR A 153 7.70 -14.84 -0.27
N THR A 154 9.03 -14.98 -0.24
CA THR A 154 9.74 -15.28 1.01
C THR A 154 9.75 -14.08 1.98
N THR A 155 9.67 -12.83 1.47
CA THR A 155 9.81 -11.60 2.28
C THR A 155 8.46 -11.17 2.85
N PHE A 156 7.43 -11.23 2.02
CA PHE A 156 6.10 -10.75 2.35
C PHE A 156 5.07 -11.88 2.53
N GLY A 157 5.37 -13.10 2.09
CA GLY A 157 4.42 -14.22 2.08
C GLY A 157 4.06 -14.77 3.46
N TYR A 158 4.81 -14.45 4.51
CA TYR A 158 4.41 -14.79 5.89
C TYR A 158 3.10 -14.11 6.31
N LEU A 159 2.71 -13.01 5.65
CA LEU A 159 1.45 -12.32 5.90
C LEU A 159 0.24 -12.96 5.19
N CYS A 160 0.46 -13.89 4.25
CA CYS A 160 -0.59 -14.51 3.43
C CYS A 160 -0.74 -16.03 3.67
N SER A 161 -0.22 -16.55 4.78
CA SER A 161 -0.08 -18.00 5.03
C SER A 161 -1.35 -18.76 5.41
N ASN A 162 -2.51 -18.10 5.43
CA ASN A 162 -3.78 -18.82 5.49
C ASN A 162 -4.14 -19.20 4.05
N GLY A 163 -3.70 -20.39 3.64
CA GLY A 163 -3.69 -20.90 2.26
C GLY A 163 -5.03 -21.03 1.53
N GLU A 164 -6.10 -20.37 1.99
CA GLU A 164 -7.42 -20.37 1.37
C GLU A 164 -7.82 -19.01 0.77
N GLU A 165 -7.06 -17.92 1.01
CA GLU A 165 -7.55 -16.55 0.77
C GLU A 165 -6.89 -15.80 -0.39
N LYS A 166 -5.90 -16.40 -1.10
CA LYS A 166 -5.22 -15.76 -2.25
C LYS A 166 -6.17 -15.40 -3.41
N ASP A 167 -7.30 -16.09 -3.52
CA ASP A 167 -8.24 -15.94 -4.64
C ASP A 167 -9.54 -15.19 -4.27
N SER A 168 -9.69 -14.66 -3.05
CA SER A 168 -11.01 -14.22 -2.61
C SER A 168 -11.41 -12.81 -3.08
N LEU A 169 -10.45 -11.96 -3.44
CA LEU A 169 -10.70 -10.55 -3.75
C LEU A 169 -10.63 -10.28 -5.25
N ASN A 170 -11.78 -10.04 -5.86
CA ASN A 170 -11.86 -9.69 -7.28
C ASN A 170 -11.70 -8.19 -7.47
N LEU A 171 -11.36 -7.79 -8.69
CA LEU A 171 -11.22 -6.38 -9.07
C LEU A 171 -12.51 -5.58 -8.83
N THR A 172 -13.65 -6.24 -9.00
CA THR A 172 -14.99 -5.71 -8.72
C THR A 172 -15.25 -5.50 -7.22
N ASP A 173 -14.72 -6.37 -6.35
CA ASP A 173 -14.81 -6.21 -4.91
C ASP A 173 -13.99 -4.99 -4.47
N ALA A 174 -12.76 -4.86 -4.99
CA ALA A 174 -11.91 -3.70 -4.74
C ALA A 174 -12.58 -2.39 -5.18
N SER A 175 -13.21 -2.36 -6.36
CA SER A 175 -13.94 -1.19 -6.85
C SER A 175 -15.12 -0.81 -5.95
N SER A 176 -15.97 -1.78 -5.59
CA SER A 176 -17.16 -1.53 -4.76
C SER A 176 -16.83 -1.00 -3.37
N ALA A 177 -15.64 -1.32 -2.85
CA ALA A 177 -15.20 -0.99 -1.51
C ALA A 177 -14.49 0.36 -1.41
N ILE A 178 -14.22 1.05 -2.52
CA ILE A 178 -13.59 2.38 -2.52
C ILE A 178 -14.45 3.38 -1.74
N ALA A 179 -15.75 3.45 -2.03
CA ALA A 179 -16.65 4.36 -1.32
C ALA A 179 -16.68 4.07 0.19
N SER A 180 -16.67 2.79 0.57
CA SER A 180 -16.58 2.36 1.97
C SER A 180 -15.23 2.72 2.61
N TRP A 181 -14.13 2.66 1.86
CA TRP A 181 -12.80 3.09 2.33
C TRP A 181 -12.74 4.61 2.51
N GLU A 182 -13.25 5.39 1.56
CA GLU A 182 -13.33 6.85 1.66
C GLU A 182 -14.20 7.28 2.85
N GLU A 183 -15.36 6.63 3.04
CA GLU A 183 -16.21 6.87 4.21
C GLU A 183 -15.49 6.49 5.52
N TYR A 184 -14.82 5.34 5.55
CA TYR A 184 -14.08 4.87 6.71
C TYR A 184 -12.93 5.81 7.09
N THR A 185 -12.13 6.24 6.12
CA THR A 185 -11.03 7.19 6.35
C THR A 185 -11.55 8.54 6.83
N CYS A 186 -12.65 9.03 6.27
CA CYS A 186 -13.31 10.25 6.76
C CYS A 186 -13.82 10.11 8.19
N LYS A 187 -14.40 8.96 8.54
CA LYS A 187 -14.85 8.67 9.91
C LYS A 187 -13.67 8.62 10.88
N LEU A 188 -12.62 7.89 10.52
CA LEU A 188 -11.40 7.77 11.33
C LEU A 188 -10.76 9.15 11.56
N LEU A 189 -10.68 9.99 10.53
CA LEU A 189 -10.17 11.35 10.66
C LEU A 189 -11.00 12.16 11.67
N LYS A 190 -12.33 12.08 11.63
CA LYS A 190 -13.20 12.77 12.60
C LYS A 190 -12.98 12.26 14.02
N GLU A 191 -12.78 10.96 14.20
CA GLU A 191 -12.50 10.34 15.51
C GLU A 191 -11.12 10.74 16.05
N LEU A 192 -10.10 10.83 15.18
CA LEU A 192 -8.78 11.33 15.55
C LEU A 192 -8.85 12.81 15.97
N LEU A 193 -9.55 13.64 15.20
CA LEU A 193 -9.74 15.06 15.51
C LEU A 193 -10.54 15.28 16.80
N SER A 194 -11.55 14.46 17.07
CA SER A 194 -12.33 14.55 18.31
C SER A 194 -11.55 14.05 19.54
N SER A 195 -10.55 13.20 19.33
CA SER A 195 -9.62 12.72 20.37
C SER A 195 -8.50 13.72 20.67
N LEU A 196 -8.24 14.68 19.78
CA LEU A 196 -7.16 15.67 19.91
C LEU A 196 -7.18 16.41 21.26
N PRO A 197 -8.32 16.93 21.77
CA PRO A 197 -8.34 17.62 23.08
C PRO A 197 -7.95 16.70 24.25
N GLN A 198 -8.25 15.41 24.14
CA GLN A 198 -7.84 14.43 25.16
C GLN A 198 -6.33 14.23 25.11
N TRP A 199 -5.74 14.12 23.92
CA TRP A 199 -4.30 14.00 23.76
C TRP A 199 -3.54 15.25 24.23
N GLU A 200 -4.11 16.45 24.05
CA GLU A 200 -3.59 17.68 24.66
C GLU A 200 -3.65 17.61 26.20
N THR A 201 -4.79 17.17 26.73
CA THR A 201 -4.99 17.04 28.19
C THR A 201 -4.01 16.06 28.83
N TYR A 202 -3.74 14.93 28.17
CA TYR A 202 -2.80 13.91 28.63
C TYR A 202 -1.34 14.19 28.27
N GLN A 203 -1.03 15.35 27.68
CA GLN A 203 0.32 15.73 27.25
C GLN A 203 0.98 14.70 26.30
N THR A 204 0.17 13.95 25.55
CA THR A 204 0.67 13.00 24.54
C THR A 204 0.95 13.67 23.20
N LEU A 205 0.58 14.95 23.06
CA LEU A 205 0.96 15.82 21.95
C LEU A 205 2.16 16.68 22.35
N HIS A 206 3.30 16.43 21.72
CA HIS A 206 4.51 17.22 21.90
C HIS A 206 4.59 18.25 20.78
N LYS A 207 4.68 19.54 21.15
CA LYS A 207 5.00 20.59 20.20
C LYS A 207 6.46 20.42 19.76
N VAL A 208 6.67 20.33 18.46
CA VAL A 208 8.01 20.43 17.88
C VAL A 208 8.33 21.92 17.81
N GLU A 209 9.35 22.37 18.54
CA GLU A 209 9.85 23.74 18.40
C GLU A 209 10.56 23.85 17.06
N SER A 210 10.04 24.67 16.15
CA SER A 210 10.71 24.99 14.90
C SER A 210 11.98 25.79 15.21
N GLY A 211 13.14 25.17 15.03
CA GLY A 211 14.46 25.80 15.15
C GLY A 211 14.81 26.69 13.96
#